data_AF-A0A2W7B5N7-F1
#
_entry.id   AF-A0A2W7B5N7-F1
#
_cell.length_a   1.000
_cell.length_b   1.000
_cell.length_c   1.000
_cell.angle_alpha   90.00
_cell.angle_beta   90.00
_cell.angle_gamma   90.00
#
_symmetry.space_group_name_H-M   'P 1'
#
loop_
_entity.id
_entity.type
_entity.pdbx_description
1 polymer ?
#
loop_
_entity_poly.entity_id
_entity_poly.type
_entity_poly.pdbx_seq_one_letter_code
_entity_poly.pdbx_strand_id
1 'polypeptide(L)'
;SKPYTIPFFAFNQTTPVPAETVGLIRRHPKAAWWCRHPLTFLMEAADDICYSIVDLEDGFHMGYLPFFEVRDLLNAIAKIDLTEYDSSPEETIKRLRAKAINQLVSEIAQIFLDKESEILTGKFDEALLSLSQYAAILSAIEEKTSYSVFHHPNVVKVKVAGYEVLGELLTEFLTAIFHPTKKGQLVTYILPTEWRPKAEESHYQKMLKVTDYISGLTDLQATLLFQQFRGISLGS
;
A
#
# COMPACT_ATOMS: atom_id res chain seq x y z
N SER A 1 -9.13 -10.41 16.49
CA SER A 1 -8.93 -10.02 15.08
C SER A 1 -9.79 -8.79 14.81
N LYS A 2 -9.22 -7.69 14.31
CA LYS A 2 -10.02 -6.57 13.81
C LYS A 2 -10.52 -6.96 12.40
N PRO A 3 -11.82 -6.84 12.09
CA PRO A 3 -12.34 -7.21 10.77
C PRO A 3 -11.78 -6.24 9.72
N TYR A 4 -11.12 -6.78 8.69
CA TYR A 4 -10.63 -6.02 7.54
C TYR A 4 -11.83 -5.66 6.66
N THR A 5 -12.29 -4.41 6.78
CA THR A 5 -13.36 -3.86 5.95
C THR A 5 -12.71 -3.00 4.87
N ILE A 6 -13.09 -3.17 3.61
CA ILE A 6 -12.65 -2.28 2.52
C ILE A 6 -13.22 -0.88 2.82
N PRO A 7 -12.38 0.15 3.07
CA PRO A 7 -12.88 1.46 3.43
C PRO A 7 -13.44 2.16 2.18
N PHE A 8 -14.73 2.46 2.19
CA PHE A 8 -15.33 3.42 1.27
C PHE A 8 -15.60 4.72 2.03
N PHE A 9 -15.14 5.85 1.48
CA PHE A 9 -15.50 7.16 2.00
C PHE A 9 -17.01 7.38 1.90
N ALA A 10 -17.57 8.17 2.82
CA ALA A 10 -19.01 8.40 3.01
C ALA A 10 -19.76 9.03 1.82
N PHE A 11 -19.11 9.19 0.67
CA PHE A 11 -19.70 9.66 -0.57
C PHE A 11 -20.80 8.71 -1.10
N ASN A 12 -20.75 7.41 -0.76
CA ASN A 12 -21.72 6.40 -1.18
C ASN A 12 -22.53 5.86 0.02
N GLN A 13 -23.51 6.61 0.50
CA GLN A 13 -24.50 6.13 1.49
C GLN A 13 -25.57 5.20 0.87
N THR A 14 -25.64 5.14 -0.46
CA THR A 14 -26.39 4.13 -1.21
C THR A 14 -25.53 2.88 -1.39
N THR A 15 -26.14 1.69 -1.49
CA THR A 15 -25.43 0.44 -1.78
C THR A 15 -24.38 0.69 -2.86
N PRO A 16 -23.08 0.42 -2.63
CA PRO A 16 -22.11 0.58 -3.68
C PRO A 16 -22.53 -0.40 -4.79
N VAL A 17 -22.95 0.14 -5.94
CA VAL A 17 -23.36 -0.60 -7.14
C VAL A 17 -22.49 -1.85 -7.42
N PRO A 18 -21.16 -1.83 -7.17
CA PRO A 18 -20.32 -3.03 -7.30
C PRO A 18 -20.72 -4.22 -6.43
N ALA A 19 -21.16 -4.01 -5.18
CA ALA A 19 -21.42 -5.10 -4.22
C ALA A 19 -22.62 -5.96 -4.62
N GLU A 20 -23.70 -5.34 -5.10
CA GLU A 20 -24.86 -6.06 -5.62
C GLU A 20 -24.53 -6.75 -6.95
N THR A 21 -23.79 -6.06 -7.82
CA THR A 21 -23.40 -6.56 -9.16
C THR A 21 -22.60 -7.86 -9.07
N VAL A 22 -21.68 -7.96 -8.10
CA VAL A 22 -20.85 -9.16 -7.91
C VAL A 22 -21.41 -10.14 -6.86
N GLY A 23 -22.62 -9.87 -6.34
CA GLY A 23 -23.32 -10.79 -5.43
C GLY A 23 -22.68 -10.92 -4.04
N LEU A 24 -22.10 -9.86 -3.48
CA LEU A 24 -21.48 -9.92 -2.16
C LEU A 24 -22.51 -10.20 -1.05
N ILE A 25 -22.15 -11.09 -0.13
CA ILE A 25 -22.98 -11.40 1.04
C ILE A 25 -22.97 -10.22 2.01
N ARG A 26 -24.14 -9.73 2.38
CA ARG A 26 -24.27 -8.62 3.31
C ARG A 26 -24.06 -9.08 4.76
N ARG A 27 -23.21 -8.38 5.52
CA ARG A 27 -22.94 -8.68 6.93
C ARG A 27 -23.86 -7.93 7.89
N HIS A 28 -24.37 -6.76 7.50
CA HIS A 28 -25.26 -5.97 8.34
C HIS A 28 -26.46 -5.41 7.57
N PRO A 29 -27.70 -5.51 8.09
CA PRO A 29 -28.91 -5.14 7.34
C PRO A 29 -29.07 -3.63 7.12
N LYS A 30 -28.45 -2.79 7.94
CA LYS A 30 -28.62 -1.32 7.91
C LYS A 30 -27.32 -0.55 7.67
N ALA A 31 -26.18 -1.24 7.61
CA ALA A 31 -24.88 -0.61 7.42
C ALA A 31 -24.31 -1.05 6.08
N ALA A 32 -23.47 -0.19 5.50
CA ALA A 32 -22.73 -0.49 4.29
C ALA A 32 -21.58 -1.48 4.60
N TRP A 33 -21.93 -2.74 4.90
CA TRP A 33 -20.98 -3.78 5.31
C TRP A 33 -21.29 -5.11 4.63
N TRP A 34 -20.32 -5.59 3.84
CA TRP A 34 -20.37 -6.85 3.10
C TRP A 34 -19.17 -7.73 3.42
N CYS A 35 -19.32 -9.02 3.16
CA CYS A 35 -18.20 -9.95 3.08
C CYS A 35 -17.25 -9.55 1.95
N ARG A 36 -15.98 -9.88 2.12
CA ARG A 36 -14.95 -9.72 1.09
C ARG A 36 -15.30 -10.55 -0.15
N HIS A 37 -14.95 -10.05 -1.33
CA HIS A 37 -15.03 -10.83 -2.56
C HIS A 37 -13.99 -11.96 -2.51
N PRO A 38 -14.29 -13.21 -2.92
CA PRO A 38 -13.34 -14.32 -2.80
C PRO A 38 -11.94 -14.03 -3.37
N LEU A 39 -11.86 -13.36 -4.53
CA LEU A 39 -10.56 -13.03 -5.15
C LEU A 39 -9.74 -11.98 -4.38
N THR A 40 -10.30 -11.21 -3.44
CA THR A 40 -9.50 -10.27 -2.65
C THR A 40 -8.53 -10.99 -1.72
N PHE A 41 -8.84 -12.21 -1.30
CA PHE A 41 -7.91 -13.03 -0.50
C PHE A 41 -6.65 -13.40 -1.29
N LEU A 42 -6.79 -13.67 -2.60
CA LEU A 42 -5.66 -13.94 -3.49
C LEU A 42 -4.86 -12.66 -3.80
N MET A 43 -5.56 -11.53 -3.98
CA MET A 43 -4.92 -10.23 -4.16
C MET A 43 -4.07 -9.84 -2.94
N GLU A 44 -4.66 -9.91 -1.74
CA GLU A 44 -3.98 -9.67 -0.46
C GLU A 44 -2.76 -10.59 -0.31
N ALA A 45 -2.93 -11.89 -0.61
CA ALA A 45 -1.83 -12.83 -0.55
C ALA A 45 -0.70 -12.54 -1.55
N ALA A 46 -1.05 -12.07 -2.76
CA ALA A 46 -0.05 -11.67 -3.74
C ALA A 46 0.74 -10.44 -3.29
N ASP A 47 0.07 -9.44 -2.70
CA ASP A 47 0.71 -8.25 -2.15
C ASP A 47 1.64 -8.62 -0.99
N ASP A 48 1.18 -9.45 -0.04
CA ASP A 48 1.97 -9.89 1.11
C ASP A 48 3.23 -10.66 0.69
N ILE A 49 3.13 -11.54 -0.32
CA ILE A 49 4.30 -12.26 -0.88
C ILE A 49 5.27 -11.27 -1.52
N CYS A 50 4.77 -10.31 -2.31
CA CYS A 50 5.60 -9.31 -2.97
C CYS A 50 6.36 -8.48 -1.94
N TYR A 51 5.68 -7.87 -0.96
CA TYR A 51 6.33 -7.06 0.08
C TYR A 51 7.31 -7.88 0.92
N SER A 52 6.97 -9.12 1.29
CA SER A 52 7.90 -9.96 2.06
C SER A 52 9.18 -10.28 1.29
N ILE A 53 9.05 -10.72 0.03
CA ILE A 53 10.18 -11.30 -0.72
C ILE A 53 10.96 -10.25 -1.51
N VAL A 54 10.28 -9.28 -2.12
CA VAL A 54 10.92 -8.25 -2.95
C VAL A 54 11.61 -7.21 -2.07
N ASP A 55 11.00 -6.75 -0.97
CA ASP A 55 11.65 -5.76 -0.10
C ASP A 55 12.90 -6.35 0.59
N LEU A 56 12.92 -7.67 0.81
CA LEU A 56 14.10 -8.37 1.32
C LEU A 56 15.24 -8.39 0.29
N GLU A 57 14.93 -8.61 -0.98
CA GLU A 57 15.89 -8.52 -2.10
C GLU A 57 16.40 -7.08 -2.27
N ASP A 58 15.51 -6.09 -2.24
CA ASP A 58 15.87 -4.69 -2.35
C ASP A 58 16.77 -4.25 -1.19
N GLY A 59 16.49 -4.72 0.02
CA GLY A 59 17.36 -4.50 1.18
C GLY A 59 18.79 -5.04 0.97
N PHE A 60 18.95 -6.16 0.24
CA PHE A 60 20.26 -6.66 -0.17
C PHE A 60 20.93 -5.76 -1.21
N HIS A 61 20.21 -5.37 -2.28
CA HIS A 61 20.76 -4.51 -3.34
C HIS A 61 21.15 -3.11 -2.84
N MET A 62 20.42 -2.58 -1.86
CA MET A 62 20.74 -1.31 -1.21
C MET A 62 21.93 -1.42 -0.23
N GLY A 63 22.42 -2.63 0.04
CA GLY A 63 23.49 -2.89 1.01
C GLY A 63 23.05 -2.74 2.46
N TYR A 64 21.74 -2.73 2.73
CA TYR A 64 21.17 -2.61 4.09
C TYR A 64 21.09 -3.95 4.80
N LEU A 65 21.06 -5.05 4.03
CA LEU A 65 21.04 -6.40 4.51
C LEU A 65 22.22 -7.21 3.97
N PRO A 66 22.95 -7.95 4.83
CA PRO A 66 24.08 -8.76 4.38
C PRO A 66 23.61 -10.00 3.62
N PHE A 67 24.40 -10.41 2.63
CA PHE A 67 24.11 -11.53 1.74
C PHE A 67 23.67 -12.82 2.48
N PHE A 68 24.43 -13.25 3.48
CA PHE A 68 24.18 -14.52 4.17
C PHE A 68 22.82 -14.54 4.88
N GLU A 69 22.40 -13.42 5.46
CA GLU A 69 21.10 -13.32 6.13
C GLU A 69 19.94 -13.43 5.13
N VAL A 70 20.03 -12.69 4.02
CA VAL A 70 19.01 -12.73 2.96
C VAL A 70 18.95 -14.11 2.31
N ARG A 71 20.12 -14.71 2.03
CA ARG A 71 20.22 -16.07 1.51
C ARG A 71 19.51 -17.07 2.42
N ASP A 72 19.78 -17.03 3.72
CA ASP A 72 19.26 -18.01 4.68
C ASP A 72 17.75 -17.87 4.86
N LEU A 73 17.23 -16.64 4.94
CA LEU A 73 15.79 -16.38 5.03
C LEU A 73 15.06 -16.85 3.77
N LEU A 74 15.56 -16.53 2.57
CA LEU A 74 14.95 -16.99 1.33
C LEU A 74 15.04 -18.51 1.19
N ASN A 75 16.17 -19.12 1.57
CA ASN A 75 16.35 -20.56 1.45
C ASN A 75 15.51 -21.37 2.45
N ALA A 76 15.13 -20.77 3.58
CA ALA A 76 14.16 -21.38 4.50
C ALA A 76 12.80 -21.66 3.82
N ILE A 77 12.45 -20.87 2.80
CA ILE A 77 11.25 -21.06 1.97
C ILE A 77 11.58 -21.90 0.73
N ALA A 78 12.63 -21.50 -0.02
CA ALA A 78 12.98 -22.08 -1.31
C ALA A 78 13.49 -23.53 -1.22
N LYS A 79 14.09 -23.93 -0.08
CA LYS A 79 14.59 -25.27 0.22
C LYS A 79 15.47 -25.86 -0.90
N ILE A 80 16.40 -25.06 -1.41
CA ILE A 80 17.35 -25.48 -2.47
C ILE A 80 18.68 -25.87 -1.82
N ASP A 81 19.31 -26.91 -2.35
CA ASP A 81 20.71 -27.22 -2.05
C ASP A 81 21.63 -26.24 -2.76
N LEU A 82 22.45 -25.53 -1.98
CA LEU A 82 23.39 -24.51 -2.46
C LEU A 82 24.84 -25.04 -2.55
N THR A 83 25.10 -26.29 -2.18
CA THR A 83 26.45 -26.85 -2.02
C THR A 83 27.27 -26.94 -3.32
N GLU A 84 26.63 -26.98 -4.49
CA GLU A 84 27.29 -27.17 -5.79
C GLU A 84 27.39 -25.89 -6.64
N TYR A 85 27.01 -24.73 -6.11
CA TYR A 85 26.88 -23.52 -6.93
C TYR A 85 27.94 -22.48 -6.65
N ASP A 86 28.90 -22.36 -7.58
CA ASP A 86 29.79 -21.21 -7.72
C ASP A 86 29.05 -20.12 -8.52
N SER A 87 28.10 -19.45 -7.88
CA SER A 87 27.32 -18.34 -8.46
C SER A 87 27.49 -17.07 -7.64
N SER A 88 27.35 -15.92 -8.29
CA SER A 88 27.47 -14.63 -7.57
C SER A 88 26.39 -14.50 -6.47
N PRO A 89 26.61 -13.65 -5.45
CA PRO A 89 25.59 -13.33 -4.47
C PRO A 89 24.25 -12.93 -5.11
N GLU A 90 24.28 -12.07 -6.13
CA GLU A 90 23.10 -11.59 -6.85
C GLU A 90 22.33 -12.72 -7.55
N GLU A 91 23.04 -13.58 -8.28
CA GLU A 91 22.44 -14.73 -8.95
C GLU A 91 21.81 -15.71 -7.96
N THR A 92 22.48 -15.90 -6.82
CA THR A 92 22.00 -16.74 -5.73
C THR A 92 20.69 -16.21 -5.16
N ILE A 93 20.63 -14.91 -4.81
CA ILE A 93 19.40 -14.26 -4.29
C ILE A 93 18.29 -14.31 -5.34
N LYS A 94 18.56 -13.96 -6.60
CA LYS A 94 17.57 -14.00 -7.69
C LYS A 94 16.94 -15.38 -7.86
N ARG A 95 17.76 -16.45 -7.78
CA ARG A 95 17.29 -17.83 -7.88
C ARG A 95 16.45 -18.24 -6.66
N LEU A 96 16.95 -17.95 -5.46
CA LEU A 96 16.24 -18.25 -4.22
C LEU A 96 14.88 -17.55 -4.18
N ARG A 97 14.83 -16.26 -4.55
CA ARG A 97 13.61 -15.46 -4.69
C ARG A 97 12.60 -16.13 -5.61
N ALA A 98 13.02 -16.47 -6.83
CA ALA A 98 12.14 -17.09 -7.81
C ALA A 98 11.54 -18.41 -7.28
N LYS A 99 12.32 -19.21 -6.56
CA LYS A 99 11.86 -20.47 -6.00
C LYS A 99 10.97 -20.28 -4.76
N ALA A 100 11.31 -19.34 -3.88
CA ALA A 100 10.49 -18.97 -2.73
C ALA A 100 9.10 -18.49 -3.18
N ILE A 101 9.03 -17.58 -4.16
CA ILE A 101 7.75 -17.10 -4.72
C ILE A 101 6.93 -18.27 -5.29
N ASN A 102 7.53 -19.13 -6.10
CA ASN A 102 6.81 -20.27 -6.68
C ASN A 102 6.25 -21.20 -5.59
N GLN A 103 7.01 -21.44 -4.52
CA GLN A 103 6.58 -22.28 -3.41
C GLN A 103 5.42 -21.64 -2.64
N LEU A 104 5.52 -20.34 -2.33
CA LEU A 104 4.47 -19.58 -1.64
C LEU A 104 3.19 -19.51 -2.48
N VAL A 105 3.29 -19.20 -3.77
CA VAL A 105 2.14 -19.14 -4.69
C VAL A 105 1.43 -20.49 -4.76
N SER A 106 2.19 -21.59 -4.87
CA SER A 106 1.61 -22.94 -4.93
C SER A 106 0.89 -23.31 -3.62
N GLU A 107 1.48 -23.00 -2.48
CA GLU A 107 0.86 -23.25 -1.18
C GLU A 107 -0.39 -22.39 -0.95
N ILE A 108 -0.33 -21.10 -1.26
CA ILE A 108 -1.48 -20.20 -1.13
C ILE A 108 -2.64 -20.61 -2.03
N ALA A 109 -2.35 -21.06 -3.27
CA ALA A 109 -3.39 -21.59 -4.14
C ALA A 109 -4.07 -22.81 -3.50
N GLN A 110 -3.31 -23.70 -2.87
CA GLN A 110 -3.87 -24.85 -2.16
C GLN A 110 -4.69 -24.43 -0.93
N ILE A 111 -4.17 -23.53 -0.10
CA ILE A 111 -4.89 -23.01 1.09
C ILE A 111 -6.21 -22.34 0.67
N PHE A 112 -6.20 -21.57 -0.43
CA PHE A 112 -7.40 -20.94 -0.95
C PHE A 112 -8.47 -21.97 -1.35
N LEU A 113 -8.07 -23.04 -2.04
CA LEU A 113 -8.97 -24.14 -2.41
C LEU A 113 -9.48 -24.89 -1.17
N ASP A 114 -8.61 -25.15 -0.20
CA ASP A 114 -8.99 -25.83 1.05
C ASP A 114 -9.99 -24.99 1.88
N LYS A 115 -9.94 -23.66 1.74
CA LYS A 115 -10.84 -22.69 2.40
C LYS A 115 -12.00 -22.21 1.53
N GLU A 116 -12.16 -22.72 0.31
CA GLU A 116 -13.14 -22.22 -0.68
C GLU A 116 -14.55 -22.13 -0.10
N SER A 117 -15.04 -23.19 0.54
CA SER A 117 -16.39 -23.24 1.12
C SER A 117 -16.61 -22.17 2.20
N GLU A 118 -15.61 -21.94 3.06
CA GLU A 118 -15.68 -20.93 4.10
C GLU A 118 -15.63 -19.51 3.51
N ILE A 119 -14.83 -19.30 2.46
CA ILE A 119 -14.73 -18.04 1.73
C ILE A 119 -16.04 -17.71 1.03
N LEU A 120 -16.61 -18.66 0.26
CA LEU A 120 -17.86 -18.48 -0.48
C LEU A 120 -19.07 -18.27 0.45
N THR A 121 -19.04 -18.84 1.65
CA THR A 121 -20.09 -18.62 2.66
C THR A 121 -19.85 -17.39 3.54
N GLY A 122 -18.76 -16.66 3.33
CA GLY A 122 -18.40 -15.45 4.07
C GLY A 122 -17.99 -15.70 5.52
N LYS A 123 -17.67 -16.95 5.89
CA LYS A 123 -17.22 -17.36 7.23
C LYS A 123 -15.72 -17.20 7.43
N PHE A 124 -14.94 -17.26 6.34
CA PHE A 124 -13.51 -17.02 6.40
C PHE A 124 -13.20 -15.52 6.45
N ASP A 125 -12.33 -15.11 7.39
CA ASP A 125 -11.97 -13.69 7.57
C ASP A 125 -10.51 -13.48 8.01
N GLU A 126 -9.63 -14.41 7.67
CA GLU A 126 -8.19 -14.34 7.97
C GLU A 126 -7.37 -14.13 6.68
N ALA A 127 -6.09 -13.79 6.80
CA ALA A 127 -5.18 -13.71 5.64
C ALA A 127 -4.76 -15.13 5.22
N LEU A 128 -4.57 -15.39 3.93
CA LEU A 128 -4.16 -16.74 3.49
C LEU A 128 -2.75 -17.09 3.98
N LEU A 129 -1.83 -16.11 4.00
CA LEU A 129 -0.45 -16.33 4.45
C LEU A 129 -0.35 -16.65 5.93
N SER A 130 -1.31 -16.25 6.77
CA SER A 130 -1.27 -16.62 8.20
C SER A 130 -1.50 -18.12 8.44
N LEU A 131 -2.04 -18.84 7.45
CA LEU A 131 -2.20 -20.30 7.47
C LEU A 131 -1.03 -21.04 6.81
N SER A 132 -0.12 -20.34 6.14
CA SER A 132 1.05 -20.94 5.48
C SER A 132 1.98 -21.57 6.50
N GLN A 133 2.61 -22.69 6.15
CA GLN A 133 3.69 -23.26 6.95
C GLN A 133 4.91 -22.32 7.06
N TYR A 134 5.02 -21.34 6.16
CA TYR A 134 6.08 -20.33 6.13
C TYR A 134 5.70 -19.05 6.89
N ALA A 135 4.51 -18.98 7.52
CA ALA A 135 4.05 -17.77 8.21
C ALA A 135 5.10 -17.22 9.19
N ALA A 136 5.72 -18.08 10.00
CA ALA A 136 6.76 -17.66 10.94
C ALA A 136 8.03 -17.12 10.27
N ILE A 137 8.40 -17.68 9.11
CA ILE A 137 9.55 -17.21 8.33
C ILE A 137 9.23 -15.86 7.68
N LEU A 138 8.03 -15.70 7.12
CA LEU A 138 7.57 -14.44 6.54
C LEU A 138 7.51 -13.32 7.60
N SER A 139 7.02 -13.61 8.80
CA SER A 139 7.06 -12.64 9.91
C SER A 139 8.50 -12.25 10.30
N ALA A 140 9.44 -13.21 10.31
CA ALA A 140 10.84 -12.90 10.57
C ALA A 140 11.47 -12.04 9.45
N ILE A 141 11.07 -12.28 8.19
CA ILE A 141 11.47 -11.45 7.05
C ILE A 141 10.91 -10.04 7.22
N GLU A 142 9.61 -9.89 7.50
CA GLU A 142 8.95 -8.60 7.70
C GLU A 142 9.59 -7.79 8.84
N GLU A 143 9.86 -8.42 9.99
CA GLU A 143 10.52 -7.77 11.12
C GLU A 143 11.91 -7.25 10.72
N LYS A 144 12.66 -8.08 9.98
CA LYS A 144 14.02 -7.75 9.54
C LYS A 144 14.03 -6.64 8.50
N THR A 145 13.20 -6.72 7.46
CA THR A 145 13.11 -5.69 6.41
C THR A 145 12.59 -4.39 6.99
N SER A 146 11.62 -4.45 7.92
CA SER A 146 11.14 -3.27 8.62
C SER A 146 12.24 -2.55 9.38
N TYR A 147 13.01 -3.27 10.20
CA TYR A 147 14.09 -2.66 10.96
C TYR A 147 15.23 -2.14 10.07
N SER A 148 15.69 -2.93 9.10
CA SER A 148 16.90 -2.62 8.33
C SER A 148 16.66 -1.72 7.11
N VAL A 149 15.49 -1.77 6.49
CA VAL A 149 15.17 -1.02 5.27
C VAL A 149 14.26 0.17 5.59
N PHE A 150 13.10 -0.06 6.22
CA PHE A 150 12.10 1.01 6.40
C PHE A 150 12.48 2.05 7.46
N HIS A 151 13.32 1.68 8.43
CA HIS A 151 13.90 2.58 9.43
C HIS A 151 15.31 3.07 9.06
N HIS A 152 15.83 2.72 7.89
CA HIS A 152 17.13 3.22 7.45
C HIS A 152 17.12 4.75 7.36
N PRO A 153 18.15 5.48 7.83
CA PRO A 153 18.13 6.94 7.91
C PRO A 153 17.80 7.66 6.59
N ASN A 154 18.22 7.10 5.44
CA ASN A 154 17.90 7.69 4.14
C ASN A 154 16.42 7.55 3.79
N VAL A 155 15.81 6.40 4.10
CA VAL A 155 14.38 6.14 3.87
C VAL A 155 13.54 7.03 4.80
N VAL A 156 13.94 7.13 6.07
CA VAL A 156 13.24 7.99 7.05
C VAL A 156 13.28 9.46 6.64
N LYS A 157 14.43 9.98 6.18
CA LYS A 157 14.54 11.36 5.70
C LYS A 157 13.57 11.66 4.55
N VAL A 158 13.46 10.73 3.59
CA VAL A 158 12.52 10.87 2.47
C VAL A 158 11.08 10.85 2.98
N LYS A 159 10.73 9.92 3.88
CA LYS A 159 9.38 9.87 4.49
C LYS A 159 9.03 11.17 5.22
N VAL A 160 9.92 11.68 6.07
CA VAL A 160 9.72 12.94 6.80
C VAL A 160 9.51 14.11 5.84
N ALA A 161 10.33 14.22 4.78
CA ALA A 161 10.12 15.25 3.76
C ALA A 161 8.75 15.12 3.08
N GLY A 162 8.30 13.89 2.80
CA GLY A 162 6.96 13.63 2.25
C GLY A 162 5.84 14.09 3.18
N TYR A 163 5.95 13.85 4.50
CA TYR A 163 4.99 14.34 5.49
C TYR A 163 4.85 15.87 5.46
N GLU A 164 5.98 16.59 5.42
CA GLU A 164 6.00 18.05 5.35
C GLU A 164 5.37 18.56 4.04
N VAL A 165 5.78 17.98 2.90
CA VAL A 165 5.25 18.36 1.58
C VAL A 165 3.74 18.19 1.53
N LEU A 166 3.22 17.02 1.89
CA LEU A 166 1.79 16.74 1.81
C LEU A 166 0.98 17.55 2.84
N GLY A 167 1.49 17.67 4.07
CA GLY A 167 0.82 18.42 5.14
C GLY A 167 0.68 19.91 4.81
N GLU A 168 1.73 20.52 4.27
CA GLU A 168 1.73 21.93 3.88
C GLU A 168 0.84 22.19 2.67
N LEU A 169 0.89 21.32 1.64
CA LEU A 169 0.00 21.44 0.47
C LEU A 169 -1.48 21.35 0.88
N LEU A 170 -1.84 20.35 1.69
CA LEU A 170 -3.19 20.22 2.23
C LEU A 170 -3.60 21.47 3.01
N THR A 171 -2.73 21.95 3.90
CA THR A 171 -3.00 23.12 4.73
C THR A 171 -3.21 24.38 3.90
N GLU A 172 -2.36 24.67 2.92
CA GLU A 172 -2.47 25.86 2.07
C GLU A 172 -3.75 25.84 1.23
N PHE A 173 -4.09 24.72 0.58
CA PHE A 173 -5.32 24.63 -0.21
C PHE A 173 -6.58 24.71 0.66
N LEU A 174 -6.64 23.97 1.76
CA LEU A 174 -7.81 23.98 2.64
C LEU A 174 -8.00 25.35 3.29
N THR A 175 -6.91 25.99 3.73
CA THR A 175 -6.96 27.36 4.27
C THR A 175 -7.46 28.34 3.22
N ALA A 176 -6.98 28.24 1.98
CA ALA A 176 -7.43 29.08 0.87
C ALA A 176 -8.93 28.95 0.60
N ILE A 177 -9.47 27.73 0.68
CA ILE A 177 -10.88 27.43 0.44
C ILE A 177 -11.79 27.91 1.58
N PHE A 178 -11.39 27.68 2.84
CA PHE A 178 -12.23 28.00 4.00
C PHE A 178 -12.03 29.42 4.56
N HIS A 179 -10.88 30.03 4.28
CA HIS A 179 -10.52 31.37 4.73
C HIS A 179 -10.01 32.21 3.56
N PRO A 180 -10.91 32.63 2.64
CA PRO A 180 -10.52 33.31 1.41
C PRO A 180 -9.92 34.69 1.70
N THR A 181 -8.61 34.77 1.62
CA THR A 181 -7.83 36.01 1.59
C THR A 181 -7.47 36.35 0.14
N LYS A 182 -6.88 37.54 -0.12
CA LYS A 182 -6.31 37.85 -1.44
C LYS A 182 -5.29 36.78 -1.90
N LYS A 183 -4.44 36.27 -0.97
CA LYS A 183 -3.54 35.13 -1.23
C LYS A 183 -4.34 33.85 -1.48
N GLY A 184 -5.33 33.55 -0.64
CA GLY A 184 -6.16 32.34 -0.76
C GLY A 184 -6.89 32.24 -2.11
N GLN A 185 -7.35 33.36 -2.66
CA GLN A 185 -7.92 33.39 -4.00
C GLN A 185 -6.89 32.99 -5.07
N LEU A 186 -5.67 33.52 -4.99
CA LEU A 186 -4.58 33.13 -5.90
C LEU A 186 -4.24 31.63 -5.77
N VAL A 187 -4.14 31.12 -4.54
CA VAL A 187 -3.90 29.69 -4.28
C VAL A 187 -5.00 28.82 -4.88
N THR A 188 -6.27 29.24 -4.79
CA THR A 188 -7.40 28.52 -5.39
C THR A 188 -7.28 28.47 -6.93
N TYR A 189 -6.73 29.50 -7.57
CA TYR A 189 -6.49 29.48 -9.02
C TYR A 189 -5.36 28.54 -9.45
N ILE A 190 -4.49 28.12 -8.52
CA ILE A 190 -3.46 27.12 -8.82
C ILE A 190 -4.07 25.72 -8.95
N LEU A 191 -5.19 25.44 -8.27
CA LEU A 191 -5.94 24.20 -8.51
C LEU A 191 -6.45 24.15 -9.96
N PRO A 192 -6.33 23.01 -10.65
CA PRO A 192 -6.98 22.82 -11.93
C PRO A 192 -8.50 23.01 -11.80
N THR A 193 -9.14 23.47 -12.87
CA THR A 193 -10.54 23.95 -12.82
C THR A 193 -11.52 22.88 -12.35
N GLU A 194 -11.29 21.63 -12.71
CA GLU A 194 -12.08 20.46 -12.33
C GLU A 194 -11.99 20.13 -10.83
N TRP A 195 -10.88 20.51 -10.16
CA TRP A 195 -10.65 20.29 -8.74
C TRP A 195 -11.03 21.48 -7.86
N ARG A 196 -11.37 22.63 -8.46
CA ARG A 196 -11.82 23.81 -7.71
C ARG A 196 -13.18 23.54 -7.06
N PRO A 197 -13.30 23.67 -5.73
CA PRO A 197 -14.58 23.47 -5.10
C PRO A 197 -15.55 24.62 -5.42
N LYS A 198 -16.83 24.27 -5.52
CA LYS A 198 -17.91 25.23 -5.76
C LYS A 198 -18.48 25.74 -4.44
N ALA A 199 -19.14 26.90 -4.48
CA ALA A 199 -19.63 27.56 -3.28
C ALA A 199 -20.66 26.70 -2.54
N GLU A 200 -21.56 26.06 -3.28
CA GLU A 200 -22.66 25.21 -2.85
C GLU A 200 -22.24 23.86 -2.25
N GLU A 201 -20.98 23.46 -2.43
CA GLU A 201 -20.49 22.19 -1.90
C GLU A 201 -20.30 22.25 -0.38
N SER A 202 -20.64 21.14 0.29
CA SER A 202 -20.40 20.97 1.72
C SER A 202 -18.91 21.00 2.07
N HIS A 203 -18.58 21.28 3.34
CA HIS A 203 -17.18 21.24 3.81
C HIS A 203 -16.53 19.88 3.53
N TYR A 204 -17.28 18.79 3.72
CA TYR A 204 -16.81 17.44 3.41
C TYR A 204 -16.40 17.29 1.94
N GLN A 205 -17.26 17.69 1.00
CA GLN A 205 -16.97 17.61 -0.43
C GLN A 205 -15.77 18.49 -0.84
N LYS A 206 -15.65 19.68 -0.23
CA LYS A 206 -14.53 20.58 -0.46
C LYS A 206 -13.21 19.95 0.00
N MET A 207 -13.18 19.38 1.20
CA MET A 207 -12.00 18.68 1.71
C MET A 207 -11.66 17.47 0.86
N LEU A 208 -12.65 16.64 0.52
CA LEU A 208 -12.45 15.43 -0.27
C LEU A 208 -11.83 15.75 -1.64
N LYS A 209 -12.33 16.77 -2.36
CA LYS A 209 -11.75 17.19 -3.65
C LYS A 209 -10.28 17.59 -3.55
N VAL A 210 -9.91 18.31 -2.50
CA VAL A 210 -8.52 18.72 -2.28
C VAL A 210 -7.65 17.52 -1.95
N THR A 211 -8.15 16.62 -1.09
CA THR A 211 -7.47 15.36 -0.78
C THR A 211 -7.28 14.50 -2.03
N ASP A 212 -8.32 14.34 -2.86
CA ASP A 212 -8.27 13.57 -4.11
C ASP A 212 -7.23 14.16 -5.06
N TYR A 213 -7.27 15.48 -5.27
CA TYR A 213 -6.27 16.18 -6.10
C TYR A 213 -4.84 15.93 -5.62
N ILE A 214 -4.57 16.13 -4.32
CA ILE A 214 -3.23 15.97 -3.75
C ILE A 214 -2.78 14.50 -3.80
N SER A 215 -3.68 13.56 -3.51
CA SER A 215 -3.39 12.12 -3.58
C SER A 215 -3.13 11.62 -5.00
N GLY A 216 -3.62 12.35 -6.02
CA GLY A 216 -3.37 12.06 -7.43
C GLY A 216 -2.08 12.66 -7.98
N LEU A 217 -1.32 13.43 -7.18
CA LEU A 217 -0.03 13.97 -7.60
C LEU A 217 1.06 12.89 -7.52
N THR A 218 1.96 12.91 -8.50
CA THR A 218 3.24 12.19 -8.38
C THR A 218 4.18 12.91 -7.41
N ASP A 219 5.16 12.19 -6.84
CA ASP A 219 6.16 12.76 -5.92
C ASP A 219 6.84 14.01 -6.48
N LEU A 220 7.20 13.99 -7.77
CA LEU A 220 7.81 15.13 -8.46
C LEU A 220 6.84 16.32 -8.51
N GLN A 221 5.58 16.09 -8.88
CA GLN A 221 4.58 17.15 -8.96
C GLN A 221 4.30 17.77 -7.58
N ALA A 222 4.13 16.94 -6.54
CA ALA A 222 3.92 17.41 -5.18
C ALA A 222 5.12 18.23 -4.68
N THR A 223 6.34 17.75 -4.92
CA THR A 223 7.56 18.45 -4.51
C THR A 223 7.72 19.79 -5.23
N LEU A 224 7.49 19.84 -6.55
CA LEU A 224 7.57 21.07 -7.33
C LEU A 224 6.52 22.10 -6.88
N LEU A 225 5.27 21.65 -6.69
CA LEU A 225 4.20 22.51 -6.22
C LEU A 225 4.49 23.08 -4.82
N PHE A 226 5.03 22.25 -3.92
CA PHE A 226 5.46 22.69 -2.61
C PHE A 226 6.59 23.73 -2.70
N GLN A 227 7.61 23.48 -3.53
CA GLN A 227 8.71 24.44 -3.74
C GLN A 227 8.23 25.79 -4.30
N GLN A 228 7.24 25.77 -5.19
CA GLN A 228 6.59 26.98 -5.71
C GLN A 228 5.88 27.75 -4.60
N PHE A 229 5.12 27.06 -3.73
CA PHE A 229 4.41 27.69 -2.61
C PHE A 229 5.37 28.32 -1.59
N ARG A 230 6.52 27.68 -1.37
CA ARG A 230 7.56 28.17 -0.46
C ARG A 230 8.50 29.19 -1.10
N GLY A 231 8.35 29.49 -2.40
CA GLY A 231 9.23 30.41 -3.14
C GLY A 231 10.67 29.92 -3.26
N ILE A 232 10.90 28.60 -3.16
CA ILE A 232 12.23 27.97 -3.23
C ILE A 232 12.69 27.84 -4.69
N SER A 233 11.76 27.49 -5.58
CA SER A 233 11.99 27.47 -7.03
C SER A 233 11.10 28.53 -7.66
N LEU A 234 11.71 29.67 -8.00
CA LEU A 234 11.10 30.78 -8.72
C LEU A 234 11.85 30.95 -10.05
N GLY A 235 11.81 29.93 -10.90
CA GLY A 235 12.49 29.84 -12.20
C GLY A 235 13.37 28.59 -12.29
N SER A 236 13.48 27.90 -13.43
CA SER A 236 13.25 28.29 -14.84
C SER A 236 11.93 27.82 -15.45
#